data_AF-A0A970CPN8-F1
#
_entry.id   AF-A0A970CPN8-F1
#
_cell.length_a   1.000
_cell.length_b   1.000
_cell.length_c   1.000
_cell.angle_alpha   90.00
_cell.angle_beta   90.00
_cell.angle_gamma   90.00
#
_symmetry.space_group_name_H-M   'P 1'
#
loop_
_entity.id
_entity.type
_entity.pdbx_description
1 polymer ?
#
loop_
_entity_poly.entity_id
_entity_poly.type
_entity_poly.pdbx_seq_one_letter_code
_entity_poly.pdbx_strand_id
1 'polypeptide(L)'
;MSKTIEEINDKIRKGEAVVVNAEEIISIAKEKGIKKAAHEVDVVTTGTFGPMCSSGAYINIGHSNPRIKIGGGRAYLNDVPAYAAFAATDLFIGANALPDDDPRNRIYPGEFNYGGGHVIEELVAGKDIHLSVTAYGTDCYPRKKL
;
A
#
# COMPACT_ATOMS: atom_id res chain seq x y z
N MET A 1 -21.06 27.57 -6.09
CA MET A 1 -20.79 26.87 -4.82
C MET A 1 -19.78 25.78 -5.08
N SER A 2 -18.88 25.52 -4.14
CA SER A 2 -18.01 24.34 -4.17
C SER A 2 -18.84 23.11 -3.77
N LYS A 3 -18.64 22.00 -4.47
CA LYS A 3 -19.22 20.70 -4.10
C LYS A 3 -18.66 20.26 -2.75
N THR A 4 -19.45 19.55 -1.94
CA THR A 4 -18.95 18.95 -0.70
C THR A 4 -18.38 17.55 -0.96
N ILE A 5 -17.57 17.05 -0.03
CA ILE A 5 -17.02 15.69 -0.11
C ILE A 5 -18.15 14.66 0.04
N GLU A 6 -19.16 14.94 0.87
CA GLU A 6 -20.33 14.08 1.04
C GLU A 6 -21.11 13.92 -0.27
N GLU A 7 -21.36 15.02 -0.99
CA GLU A 7 -22.03 15.01 -2.30
C GLU A 7 -21.25 14.19 -3.34
N ILE A 8 -19.93 14.37 -3.40
CA ILE A 8 -19.05 13.62 -4.31
C ILE A 8 -19.08 12.13 -3.98
N ASN A 9 -19.00 11.77 -2.70
CA ASN A 9 -19.05 10.38 -2.26
C ASN A 9 -20.38 9.70 -2.60
N ASP A 10 -21.50 10.41 -2.48
CA ASP A 10 -22.81 9.88 -2.87
C ASP A 10 -22.90 9.64 -4.38
N LYS A 11 -22.36 10.54 -5.21
CA LYS A 11 -22.27 10.31 -6.66
C LYS A 11 -21.39 9.11 -7.01
N ILE A 12 -20.26 8.94 -6.33
CA ILE A 12 -19.37 7.77 -6.53
C ILE A 12 -20.13 6.48 -6.22
N ARG A 13 -20.84 6.42 -5.09
CA ARG A 13 -21.65 5.25 -4.70
C ARG A 13 -22.75 4.92 -5.71
N LYS A 14 -23.33 5.95 -6.34
CA LYS A 14 -24.38 5.82 -7.35
C LYS A 14 -23.84 5.54 -8.77
N GLY A 15 -22.53 5.65 -8.98
CA GLY A 15 -21.93 5.55 -10.32
C GLY A 15 -22.21 6.78 -11.21
N GLU A 16 -22.54 7.91 -10.61
CA GLU A 16 -22.90 9.17 -11.30
C GLU A 16 -21.77 10.20 -11.31
N ALA A 17 -20.64 9.90 -10.64
CA ALA A 17 -19.51 10.83 -10.54
C ALA A 17 -18.82 11.00 -11.90
N VAL A 18 -18.61 12.27 -12.30
CA VAL A 18 -17.77 12.61 -13.45
C VAL A 18 -16.31 12.57 -13.02
N VAL A 19 -15.62 11.50 -13.40
CA VAL A 19 -14.21 11.26 -13.10
C VAL A 19 -13.38 11.48 -14.35
N VAL A 20 -12.34 12.30 -14.26
CA VAL A 20 -11.36 12.54 -15.34
C VAL A 20 -9.95 12.37 -14.79
N ASN A 21 -8.95 12.29 -15.67
CA ASN A 21 -7.54 12.28 -15.27
C ASN A 21 -6.89 13.68 -15.37
N ALA A 22 -5.65 13.78 -14.90
CA ALA A 22 -4.88 15.03 -14.85
C ALA A 22 -4.59 15.63 -16.24
N GLU A 23 -4.58 14.83 -17.31
CA GLU A 23 -4.39 15.33 -18.67
C GLU A 23 -5.71 15.85 -19.26
N GLU A 24 -6.81 15.13 -19.03
CA GLU A 24 -8.16 15.48 -19.51
C GLU A 24 -8.65 16.81 -18.91
N ILE A 25 -8.40 17.04 -17.62
CA ILE A 25 -8.86 18.27 -16.95
C ILE A 25 -8.21 19.54 -17.55
N ILE A 26 -7.00 19.44 -18.09
CA ILE A 26 -6.30 20.58 -18.71
C ILE A 26 -7.07 21.04 -19.95
N SER A 27 -7.52 20.09 -20.78
CA SER A 27 -8.30 20.38 -21.99
C SER A 27 -9.69 20.92 -21.63
N ILE A 28 -10.38 20.29 -20.67
CA ILE A 28 -11.71 20.73 -20.20
C ILE A 28 -11.65 22.16 -19.66
N ALA A 29 -10.64 22.49 -18.86
CA ALA A 29 -10.46 23.82 -18.31
C ALA A 29 -10.17 24.88 -19.39
N LYS A 30 -9.42 24.52 -20.45
CA LYS A 30 -9.16 25.41 -21.60
C LYS A 30 -10.42 25.69 -22.42
N GLU A 31 -11.24 24.67 -22.66
CA GLU A 31 -12.44 24.78 -23.49
C GLU A 31 -13.60 25.46 -22.76
N LYS A 32 -13.86 25.04 -21.52
CA LYS A 32 -15.07 25.44 -20.76
C LYS A 32 -14.81 26.54 -19.72
N GLY A 33 -13.54 26.81 -19.42
CA GLY A 33 -13.14 27.68 -18.32
C GLY A 33 -13.18 26.98 -16.96
N ILE A 34 -12.29 27.42 -16.06
CA ILE A 34 -12.05 26.79 -14.75
C ILE A 34 -13.33 26.66 -13.91
N LYS A 35 -14.17 27.70 -13.87
CA LYS A 35 -15.42 27.68 -13.07
C LYS A 35 -16.40 26.61 -13.53
N LYS A 36 -16.53 26.43 -14.85
CA LYS A 36 -17.46 25.44 -15.42
C LYS A 36 -16.88 24.03 -15.31
N ALA A 37 -15.58 23.87 -15.56
CA ALA A 37 -14.87 22.61 -15.35
C ALA A 37 -15.02 22.11 -13.90
N ALA A 38 -14.82 22.97 -12.90
CA ALA A 38 -15.00 22.63 -11.49
C ALA A 38 -16.45 22.29 -11.10
N HIS A 39 -17.44 22.83 -11.82
CA HIS A 39 -18.85 22.49 -11.61
C HIS A 39 -19.22 21.15 -12.24
N GLU A 40 -18.63 20.79 -13.39
CA GLU A 40 -18.96 19.56 -14.12
C GLU A 40 -18.18 18.35 -13.61
N VAL A 41 -16.88 18.50 -13.32
CA VAL A 41 -15.99 17.41 -12.89
C VAL A 41 -16.10 17.19 -11.39
N ASP A 42 -16.34 15.95 -10.96
CA ASP A 42 -16.45 15.57 -9.55
C ASP A 42 -15.12 15.10 -8.97
N VAL A 43 -14.33 14.34 -9.75
CA VAL A 43 -13.01 13.82 -9.32
C VAL A 43 -12.01 14.01 -10.46
N VAL A 44 -10.83 14.54 -10.12
CA VAL A 44 -9.65 14.49 -11.00
C VAL A 44 -8.69 13.47 -10.41
N THR A 45 -8.46 12.40 -11.15
CA THR A 45 -7.45 11.40 -10.83
C THR A 45 -6.10 11.87 -11.34
N THR A 46 -5.06 11.67 -10.55
CA THR A 46 -3.68 11.90 -10.97
C THR A 46 -2.84 10.71 -10.56
N GLY A 47 -1.87 10.37 -11.39
CA GLY A 47 -0.93 9.31 -11.15
C GLY A 47 0.39 9.70 -11.79
N THR A 48 1.47 9.63 -11.02
CA THR A 48 2.82 9.74 -11.55
C THR A 48 3.42 8.35 -11.59
N PHE A 49 3.93 7.94 -12.75
CA PHE A 49 4.77 6.76 -12.86
C PHE A 49 6.22 7.20 -13.02
N GLY A 50 7.04 6.90 -12.02
CA GLY A 50 8.46 7.20 -12.03
C GLY A 50 9.18 6.41 -10.95
N PRO A 51 10.50 6.21 -11.06
CA PRO A 51 11.29 5.60 -10.00
C PRO A 51 11.24 6.50 -8.76
N MET A 52 10.37 6.15 -7.82
CA MET A 52 10.13 6.90 -6.60
C MET A 52 10.97 6.31 -5.47
N CYS A 53 11.88 7.11 -4.93
CA CYS A 53 12.51 6.83 -3.64
C CYS A 53 11.43 6.77 -2.55
N SER A 54 11.66 5.98 -1.50
CA SER A 54 10.75 5.86 -0.35
C SER A 54 9.40 5.20 -0.65
N SER A 55 9.38 4.25 -1.60
CA SER A 55 8.19 3.43 -1.89
C SER A 55 8.04 2.27 -0.89
N GLY A 56 6.80 1.93 -0.52
CA GLY A 56 6.48 0.81 0.36
C GLY A 56 4.97 0.59 0.52
N ALA A 57 4.58 -0.43 1.27
CA ALA A 57 3.19 -0.76 1.55
C ALA A 57 2.96 -0.92 3.05
N TYR A 58 1.87 -0.32 3.55
CA TYR A 58 1.34 -0.54 4.89
C TYR A 58 0.21 -1.57 4.81
N ILE A 59 0.26 -2.60 5.64
CA ILE A 59 -0.63 -3.76 5.57
C ILE A 59 -1.19 -4.02 6.97
N ASN A 60 -2.51 -4.14 7.07
CA ASN A 60 -3.16 -4.70 8.24
C ASN A 60 -3.71 -6.08 7.88
N ILE A 61 -3.22 -7.13 8.54
CA ILE A 61 -3.58 -8.51 8.22
C ILE A 61 -4.79 -9.03 9.01
N GLY A 62 -5.36 -8.21 9.89
CA GLY A 62 -6.36 -8.63 10.86
C GLY A 62 -5.81 -9.60 11.91
N HIS A 63 -6.66 -10.01 12.85
CA HIS A 63 -6.26 -10.96 13.89
C HIS A 63 -6.41 -12.41 13.43
N SER A 64 -5.41 -13.21 13.74
CA SER A 64 -5.53 -14.66 13.74
C SER A 64 -6.35 -15.15 14.96
N ASN A 65 -6.77 -16.41 14.91
CA ASN A 65 -7.36 -17.10 16.05
C ASN A 65 -6.48 -18.31 16.43
N PRO A 66 -5.87 -18.36 17.63
CA PRO A 66 -5.88 -17.33 18.69
C PRO A 66 -5.15 -16.04 18.28
N ARG A 67 -5.52 -14.92 18.92
CA ARG A 67 -4.99 -13.58 18.58
C ARG A 67 -3.47 -13.49 18.79
N ILE A 68 -2.80 -12.75 17.90
CA ILE A 68 -1.38 -12.41 17.98
C ILE A 68 -1.20 -10.89 18.08
N LYS A 69 -0.13 -10.47 18.75
CA LYS A 69 0.40 -9.11 18.72
C LYS A 69 1.76 -9.15 18.03
N ILE A 70 1.76 -8.91 16.73
CA ILE A 70 2.96 -8.78 15.91
C ILE A 70 3.78 -7.56 16.35
N GLY A 71 3.08 -6.54 16.87
CA GLY A 71 3.62 -5.35 17.53
C GLY A 71 4.81 -5.60 18.45
N GLY A 72 6.01 -5.25 17.99
CA GLY A 72 7.27 -5.44 18.72
C GLY A 72 7.92 -6.81 18.56
N GLY A 73 7.42 -7.63 17.63
CA GLY A 73 8.02 -8.87 17.17
C GLY A 73 8.80 -8.73 15.87
N ARG A 74 9.06 -9.85 15.20
CA ARG A 74 9.68 -9.95 13.88
C ARG A 74 8.67 -10.53 12.89
N ALA A 75 8.57 -9.94 11.71
CA ALA A 75 7.67 -10.37 10.65
C ALA A 75 8.38 -10.41 9.31
N TYR A 76 8.02 -11.39 8.49
CA TYR A 76 8.56 -11.60 7.15
C TYR A 76 7.42 -11.90 6.18
N LEU A 77 7.52 -11.38 4.97
CA LEU A 77 6.63 -11.62 3.84
C LEU A 77 7.46 -12.25 2.72
N ASN A 78 7.24 -13.53 2.39
CA ASN A 78 8.10 -14.31 1.49
C ASN A 78 9.59 -14.15 1.84
N ASP A 79 9.91 -14.34 3.12
CA ASP A 79 11.26 -14.19 3.70
C ASP A 79 11.89 -12.79 3.59
N VAL A 80 11.14 -11.79 3.09
CA VAL A 80 11.53 -10.38 3.11
C VAL A 80 11.09 -9.72 4.42
N PRO A 81 11.99 -9.05 5.16
CA PRO A 81 11.64 -8.45 6.45
C PRO A 81 10.62 -7.33 6.30
N ALA A 82 9.62 -7.33 7.18
CA ALA A 82 8.60 -6.29 7.32
C ALA A 82 8.64 -5.68 8.73
N TYR A 83 8.51 -4.36 8.80
CA TYR A 83 8.50 -3.63 10.06
C TYR A 83 7.17 -3.81 10.79
N ALA A 84 7.23 -4.24 12.06
CA ALA A 84 6.08 -4.72 12.83
C ALA A 84 5.84 -3.93 14.13
N ALA A 85 6.26 -2.66 14.21
CA ALA A 85 6.18 -1.88 15.45
C ALA A 85 5.09 -0.78 15.44
N PHE A 86 4.07 -0.91 14.60
CA PHE A 86 2.94 0.03 14.55
C PHE A 86 1.85 -0.28 15.57
N ALA A 87 1.25 -1.47 15.50
CA ALA A 87 0.24 -1.93 16.45
C ALA A 87 0.19 -3.47 16.47
N ALA A 88 -0.96 -4.08 16.75
CA ALA A 88 -1.03 -5.52 16.99
C ALA A 88 -0.92 -6.36 15.71
N THR A 89 -1.42 -5.90 14.57
CA THR A 89 -1.50 -6.69 13.32
C THR A 89 -1.10 -5.88 12.09
N ASP A 90 -0.28 -4.85 12.31
CA ASP A 90 0.11 -3.87 11.31
C ASP A 90 1.58 -4.06 10.94
N LEU A 91 1.83 -4.06 9.63
CA LEU A 91 3.13 -4.28 9.02
C LEU A 91 3.42 -3.18 8.00
N PHE A 92 4.70 -2.85 7.83
CA PHE A 92 5.16 -2.04 6.71
C PHE A 92 6.32 -2.71 6.01
N ILE A 93 6.23 -2.84 4.69
CA ILE A 93 7.30 -3.36 3.84
C ILE A 93 7.78 -2.27 2.88
N GLY A 94 9.09 -2.03 2.85
CA GLY A 94 9.70 -1.11 1.90
C GLY A 94 9.98 -1.81 0.58
N ALA A 95 9.81 -1.12 -0.55
CA ALA A 95 10.09 -1.67 -1.88
C ALA A 95 11.56 -2.11 -2.06
N ASN A 96 12.47 -1.52 -1.29
CA ASN A 96 13.91 -1.87 -1.30
C ASN A 96 14.31 -2.84 -0.17
N ALA A 97 13.35 -3.45 0.53
CA ALA A 97 13.67 -4.49 1.50
C ALA A 97 14.24 -5.73 0.78
N LEU A 98 15.26 -6.35 1.36
CA LEU A 98 15.89 -7.56 0.83
C LEU A 98 15.81 -8.66 1.88
N PRO A 99 15.74 -9.94 1.47
CA PRO A 99 15.93 -11.06 2.39
C PRO A 99 17.20 -10.89 3.25
N ASP A 100 17.15 -11.37 4.48
CA ASP A 100 18.28 -11.21 5.42
C ASP A 100 19.58 -11.83 4.84
N ASP A 101 19.44 -12.96 4.14
CA ASP A 101 20.50 -13.76 3.53
C ASP A 101 20.89 -13.35 2.10
N ASP A 102 20.27 -12.32 1.53
CA ASP A 102 20.59 -11.83 0.19
C ASP A 102 22.11 -11.50 0.07
N PRO A 103 22.81 -12.00 -0.98
CA PRO A 103 24.24 -11.80 -1.13
C PRO A 103 24.59 -10.33 -1.40
N ARG A 104 23.62 -9.49 -1.77
CA ARG A 104 23.78 -8.07 -2.09
C ARG A 104 24.93 -7.94 -3.10
N ASN A 105 25.78 -6.94 -2.92
CA ASN A 105 26.98 -6.74 -3.72
C ASN A 105 28.22 -7.50 -3.20
N ARG A 106 28.06 -8.62 -2.47
CA ARG A 106 29.22 -9.46 -2.08
C ARG A 106 29.98 -9.98 -3.30
N ILE A 107 29.24 -10.32 -4.36
CA ILE A 107 29.76 -10.56 -5.71
C ILE A 107 29.13 -9.48 -6.58
N TYR A 108 29.96 -8.66 -7.23
CA TYR A 108 29.47 -7.53 -8.01
C TYR A 108 29.35 -7.88 -9.51
N PRO A 109 28.26 -7.49 -10.20
CA PRO A 109 27.05 -6.86 -9.64
C PRO A 109 26.16 -7.87 -8.90
N GLY A 110 25.54 -7.45 -7.80
CA GLY A 110 24.55 -8.28 -7.10
C GLY A 110 23.32 -8.53 -7.98
N GLU A 111 22.70 -9.70 -7.82
CA GLU A 111 21.57 -10.13 -8.67
C GLU A 111 20.23 -9.53 -8.22
N PHE A 112 20.02 -9.32 -6.92
CA PHE A 112 18.80 -8.75 -6.34
C PHE A 112 17.51 -9.43 -6.85
N ASN A 113 17.51 -10.77 -6.90
CA ASN A 113 16.46 -11.56 -7.54
C ASN A 113 15.07 -11.41 -6.90
N TYR A 114 14.99 -11.08 -5.61
CA TYR A 114 13.72 -10.94 -4.90
C TYR A 114 13.84 -9.95 -3.74
N GLY A 115 12.74 -9.27 -3.40
CA GLY A 115 12.73 -8.22 -2.40
C GLY A 115 11.35 -7.59 -2.22
N GLY A 116 11.28 -6.49 -1.48
CA GLY A 116 10.01 -5.88 -1.08
C GLY A 116 9.18 -5.36 -2.25
N GLY A 117 9.82 -4.88 -3.32
CA GLY A 117 9.13 -4.47 -4.55
C GLY A 117 8.39 -5.64 -5.20
N HIS A 118 9.01 -6.82 -5.23
CA HIS A 118 8.39 -8.04 -5.72
C HIS A 118 7.23 -8.47 -4.82
N VAL A 119 7.39 -8.46 -3.50
CA VAL A 119 6.28 -8.75 -2.57
C VAL A 119 5.08 -7.83 -2.79
N ILE A 120 5.33 -6.53 -2.98
CA ILE A 120 4.26 -5.53 -3.23
C ILE A 120 3.58 -5.81 -4.58
N GLU A 121 4.35 -6.10 -5.63
CA GLU A 121 3.80 -6.45 -6.95
C GLU A 121 2.93 -7.71 -6.89
N GLU A 122 3.37 -8.74 -6.18
CA GLU A 122 2.62 -9.98 -6.00
C GLU A 122 1.32 -9.78 -5.20
N LEU A 123 1.34 -8.94 -4.15
CA LEU A 123 0.13 -8.54 -3.42
C LEU A 123 -0.88 -7.84 -4.32
N VAL A 124 -0.42 -6.91 -5.17
CA VAL A 124 -1.29 -6.18 -6.12
C VAL A 124 -1.85 -7.11 -7.18
N ALA A 125 -1.07 -8.11 -7.61
CA ALA A 125 -1.51 -9.17 -8.53
C ALA A 125 -2.46 -10.20 -7.89
N GLY A 126 -2.74 -10.10 -6.58
CA GLY A 126 -3.63 -11.01 -5.86
C GLY A 126 -3.05 -12.39 -5.63
N LYS A 127 -1.71 -12.53 -5.63
CA LYS A 127 -1.04 -13.79 -5.28
C LYS A 127 -1.01 -13.97 -3.77
N ASP A 128 -0.95 -15.23 -3.33
CA ASP A 128 -0.74 -15.57 -1.93
C ASP A 128 0.70 -15.24 -1.50
N ILE A 129 0.84 -14.65 -0.31
CA ILE A 129 2.13 -14.31 0.31
C ILE A 129 2.29 -15.10 1.59
N HIS A 130 3.45 -15.73 1.76
CA HIS A 130 3.82 -16.41 3.00
C HIS A 130 4.18 -15.40 4.09
N LEU A 131 3.38 -15.37 5.14
CA LEU A 131 3.63 -14.58 6.34
C LEU A 131 4.28 -15.45 7.41
N SER A 132 5.45 -15.04 7.90
CA SER A 132 6.12 -15.63 9.06
C SER A 132 6.26 -14.59 10.16
N VAL A 133 5.77 -14.90 11.36
CA VAL A 133 5.85 -13.98 12.52
C VAL A 133 6.41 -14.69 13.73
N THR A 134 7.29 -14.00 14.46
CA THR A 134 7.64 -14.36 15.84
C THR A 134 7.41 -13.17 16.75
N ALA A 135 6.59 -13.34 17.78
CA ALA A 135 6.23 -12.32 18.75
C ALA A 135 6.17 -12.87 20.18
N TYR A 136 6.14 -11.97 21.16
CA TYR A 136 5.87 -12.34 22.55
C TYR A 136 4.36 -12.50 22.76
N GLY A 137 3.99 -13.38 23.70
CA GLY A 137 2.58 -13.61 24.05
C GLY A 137 2.16 -12.74 25.21
N THR A 138 0.89 -12.35 25.22
CA THR A 138 0.22 -11.70 26.35
C THR A 138 -1.11 -12.38 26.63
N ASP A 139 -1.79 -12.03 27.71
CA ASP A 139 -3.12 -12.57 28.03
C ASP A 139 -4.14 -12.27 26.91
N CYS A 140 -4.10 -11.05 26.35
CA CYS A 140 -4.97 -10.64 25.23
C CYS A 140 -4.52 -11.21 23.88
N TYR A 141 -3.24 -11.58 23.75
CA TYR A 141 -2.61 -12.02 22.51
C TYR A 141 -1.72 -13.25 22.76
N PRO A 142 -2.31 -14.43 23.00
CA PRO A 142 -1.55 -15.58 23.48
C PRO A 142 -0.71 -16.24 22.39
N ARG A 143 -1.01 -16.02 21.10
CA ARG A 143 -0.26 -16.60 19.98
C ARG A 143 1.09 -15.92 19.83
N LYS A 144 2.15 -16.72 19.68
CA LYS A 144 3.55 -16.24 19.59
C LYS A 144 4.19 -16.42 18.21
N LYS A 145 3.59 -17.24 17.35
CA LYS A 145 4.09 -17.51 16.00
C LYS A 145 2.95 -17.61 14.99
N LEU A 146 3.15 -17.05 13.81
CA LEU A 146 2.35 -17.29 12.61
C LEU A 146 3.24 -17.96 11.58
#